data_AF-A0A928PH12-F1
#
_entry.id   AF-A0A928PH12-F1
#
_cell.length_a   1.000
_cell.length_b   1.000
_cell.length_c   1.000
_cell.angle_alpha   90.00
_cell.angle_beta   90.00
_cell.angle_gamma   90.00
#
_symmetry.space_group_name_H-M   'P 1'
#
loop_
_entity.id
_entity.type
_entity.pdbx_description
1 polymer ?
#
loop_
_entity_poly.entity_id
_entity_poly.type
_entity_poly.pdbx_seq_one_letter_code
_entity_poly.pdbx_strand_id
1 'polypeptide(L)' 'VKFYNMEVEVNGQLESCYPGLYIIGDGSGITHSLSHASASGVHVARDIAK' A
#
# COMPACT_ATOMS: atom_id res chain seq x y z
N VAL A 1 23.14 5.75 6.45
CA VAL A 1 21.71 5.46 6.71
C VAL A 1 20.88 6.41 5.87
N LYS A 2 19.93 5.92 5.06
CA LYS A 2 19.02 6.79 4.30
C LYS A 2 17.86 7.19 5.22
N PHE A 3 17.78 8.47 5.57
CA PHE A 3 16.88 9.03 6.58
C PHE A 3 15.48 9.37 6.05
N TYR A 4 15.16 8.99 4.81
CA TYR A 4 13.88 9.28 4.17
C TYR A 4 13.25 7.95 3.78
N ASN A 5 12.53 7.32 4.70
CA ASN A 5 11.53 6.33 4.29
C ASN A 5 10.34 7.15 3.81
N MET A 6 10.09 7.18 2.50
CA MET A 6 8.84 7.74 1.98
C MET A 6 7.76 6.70 2.23
N GLU A 7 7.30 6.64 3.48
CA GLU A 7 6.07 5.92 3.83
C GLU A 7 4.90 6.82 3.47
N VAL A 8 4.05 6.34 2.58
CA VAL A 8 2.84 7.05 2.19
C VAL A 8 1.78 6.78 3.25
N GLU A 9 1.19 7.84 3.80
CA GLU A 9 0.11 7.70 4.76
C GLU A 9 -1.12 7.09 4.08
N VAL A 10 -1.56 5.96 4.63
CA VAL A 10 -2.74 5.21 4.16
C VAL A 10 -3.58 4.74 5.35
N ASN A 11 -4.85 4.46 5.11
CA ASN A 11 -5.75 3.86 6.09
C ASN A 11 -5.58 2.32 6.18
N GLY A 12 -6.44 1.66 6.96
CA GLY A 12 -6.41 0.20 7.14
C GLY A 12 -6.69 -0.63 5.88
N GLN A 13 -7.13 0.02 4.80
CA GLN A 13 -7.47 -0.56 3.50
C GLN A 13 -6.40 -0.22 2.45
N LEU A 14 -5.29 0.40 2.87
CA LEU A 14 -4.20 0.85 1.98
C LEU A 14 -4.65 1.97 1.02
N GLU A 15 -5.71 2.68 1.37
CA GLU A 15 -6.22 3.82 0.62
C GLU A 15 -5.60 5.11 1.18
N SER A 16 -5.22 6.00 0.28
CA SER A 16 -4.66 7.32 0.62
C SER A 16 -5.74 8.28 1.15
N CYS A 17 -5.35 9.52 1.44
CA CYS A 17 -6.32 10.59 1.73
C CYS A 17 -7.25 10.93 0.55
N TYR A 18 -6.95 10.44 -0.66
CA TYR A 18 -7.78 10.59 -1.84
C TYR A 18 -8.64 9.32 -2.03
N PRO A 19 -9.98 9.44 -1.98
CA PRO A 19 -10.87 8.30 -2.16
C PRO A 19 -10.66 7.59 -3.51
N GLY A 20 -10.59 6.27 -3.47
CA GLY A 20 -10.34 5.40 -4.63
C GLY A 20 -8.87 5.33 -5.07
N LEU A 21 -7.96 6.04 -4.42
CA LEU A 21 -6.53 5.96 -4.69
C LEU A 21 -5.83 5.08 -3.64
N TYR A 22 -5.37 3.92 -4.08
CA TYR A 22 -4.69 2.93 -3.24
C TYR A 22 -3.18 2.90 -3.50
N ILE A 23 -2.40 2.75 -2.44
CA ILE A 23 -0.95 2.67 -2.50
C ILE A 23 -0.53 1.31 -1.92
N ILE A 24 0.07 0.46 -2.75
CA ILE A 24 0.45 -0.92 -2.39
C ILE A 24 1.87 -1.24 -2.85
N GLY A 25 2.40 -2.37 -2.37
CA GLY A 25 3.75 -2.81 -2.71
C GLY A 25 4.83 -1.87 -2.19
N ASP A 26 6.03 -1.98 -2.74
CA ASP A 26 7.20 -1.27 -2.21
C ASP A 26 7.11 0.26 -2.38
N GLY A 27 6.26 0.74 -3.31
CA GLY A 27 5.95 2.16 -3.49
C GLY A 27 5.19 2.79 -2.32
N SER A 28 4.61 1.98 -1.43
CA SER A 28 3.99 2.46 -0.19
C SER A 28 5.00 2.86 0.89
N GLY A 29 6.23 2.35 0.83
CA GLY A 29 7.21 2.46 1.91
C GLY A 29 6.89 1.64 3.18
N ILE A 30 5.74 0.94 3.21
CA ILE A 30 5.28 0.08 4.33
C ILE A 30 5.85 -1.33 4.20
N THR A 31 6.07 -1.78 2.96
CA THR A 31 6.63 -3.10 2.65
C THR A 31 7.91 -2.98 1.83
N HIS A 32 8.83 -3.92 2.06
CA HIS A 32 10.02 -4.16 1.24
C HIS A 32 10.13 -5.65 0.85
N SER A 33 9.05 -6.42 1.08
CA SER A 33 9.01 -7.86 0.82
C SER A 33 8.07 -8.17 -0.33
N LEU A 34 8.53 -9.05 -1.23
CA LEU A 34 7.78 -9.50 -2.40
C LEU A 34 6.44 -10.17 -2.01
N SER A 35 6.44 -10.96 -0.93
CA SER A 35 5.23 -11.64 -0.47
C SER A 35 4.19 -10.66 0.06
N HIS A 36 4.63 -9.63 0.79
CA HIS A 36 3.74 -8.61 1.34
C HIS A 36 3.26 -7.63 0.25
N ALA A 37 4.10 -7.29 -0.72
CA ALA A 37 3.71 -6.56 -1.92
C ALA A 37 2.65 -7.31 -2.75
N SER A 38 2.79 -8.63 -2.88
CA SER A 38 1.80 -9.46 -3.58
C SER A 38 0.48 -9.56 -2.81
N ALA A 39 0.54 -9.82 -1.49
CA ALA A 39 -0.66 -9.94 -0.66
C ALA A 39 -1.48 -8.64 -0.58
N SER A 40 -0.80 -7.48 -0.48
CA SER A 40 -1.45 -6.17 -0.48
C SER A 40 -2.23 -5.90 -1.77
N GLY A 41 -1.70 -6.30 -2.93
CA GLY A 41 -2.42 -6.19 -4.20
C GLY A 41 -3.71 -7.01 -4.26
N VAL A 42 -3.69 -8.24 -3.76
CA VAL A 42 -4.90 -9.07 -3.69
C VAL A 42 -5.92 -8.50 -2.70
N HIS A 43 -5.45 -7.95 -1.57
CA HIS A 43 -6.31 -7.31 -0.58
C HIS A 43 -7.07 -6.12 -1.19
N VAL A 44 -6.37 -5.18 -1.82
CA VAL A 44 -6.97 -4.01 -2.47
C VAL A 44 -7.87 -4.40 -3.63
N ALA A 45 -7.46 -5.35 -4.48
CA ALA A 45 -8.29 -5.80 -5.60
C ALA A 45 -9.64 -6.37 -5.12
N ARG A 46 -9.67 -7.07 -3.98
CA ARG A 46 -10.91 -7.57 -3.38
C ARG A 46 -11.76 -6.46 -2.78
N ASP A 47 -11.17 -5.36 -2.35
CA ASP A 47 -11.92 -4.23 -1.81
C ASP A 47 -12.57 -3.42 -2.94
N ILE A 48 -11.86 -3.21 -4.04
CA ILE A 48 -12.38 -2.56 -5.25
C ILE A 48 -13.48 -3.38 -5.94
N ALA A 49 -13.40 -4.71 -5.89
CA ALA A 49 -14.35 -5.61 -6.56
C ALA A 49 -15.67 -5.85 -5.78
N LYS A 50 -15.84 -5.26 -4.58
CA LYS A 50 -17.12 -5.28 -3.84
C LYS A 50 -18.10 -4.28 -4.42
#